data_AF-A0A4Y2DTN0-F1
#
_entry.id   AF-A0A4Y2DTN0-F1
#
_cell.length_a   1.000
_cell.length_b   1.000
_cell.length_c   1.000
_cell.angle_alpha   90.00
_cell.angle_beta   90.00
_cell.angle_gamma   90.00
#
_symmetry.space_group_name_H-M   'P 1'
#
loop_
_entity.id
_entity.type
_entity.pdbx_description
1 polymer ?
#
loop_
_entity_poly.entity_id
_entity_poly.type
_entity_poly.pdbx_seq_one_letter_code
_entity_poly.pdbx_strand_id
1 'polypeptide(L)'
;MENVERKPRAFQEGDTVHISKAKLTFEKGYETNWTEELFTVSECVKRNPLVYRVKGLLGEDIQGTFYAQGLQKVEKNNHFPIEKILRKRIKNK
;
A
#
# COMPACT_ATOMS: atom_id res chain seq x y z
N MET A 1 16.19 -33.21 6.79
CA MET A 1 15.85 -32.08 5.90
C MET A 1 14.63 -31.42 6.49
N GLU A 2 14.79 -30.23 7.06
CA GLU A 2 13.74 -29.55 7.81
C GLU A 2 12.59 -29.16 6.87
N ASN A 3 11.39 -29.66 7.15
CA ASN A 3 10.19 -29.37 6.38
C ASN A 3 9.72 -27.96 6.79
N VAL A 4 10.26 -26.93 6.14
CA VAL A 4 9.83 -25.54 6.39
C VAL A 4 8.44 -25.37 5.78
N GLU A 5 7.41 -25.50 6.61
CA GLU A 5 6.03 -25.24 6.23
C GLU A 5 5.88 -23.79 5.77
N ARG A 6 5.70 -23.59 4.45
CA ARG A 6 5.65 -22.25 3.85
C ARG A 6 4.24 -21.70 3.97
N LYS A 7 4.08 -20.55 4.65
CA LYS A 7 2.80 -19.82 4.65
C LYS A 7 2.33 -19.52 3.22
N PRO A 8 1.03 -19.65 2.93
CA PRO A 8 0.48 -19.32 1.62
C PRO A 8 0.73 -17.85 1.28
N ARG A 9 0.84 -17.56 -0.02
CA ARG A 9 0.97 -16.18 -0.53
C ARG A 9 -0.33 -15.42 -0.26
N ALA A 10 -0.21 -14.26 0.39
CA ALA A 10 -1.35 -13.40 0.71
C ALA A 10 -1.74 -12.50 -0.46
N PHE A 11 -0.78 -12.11 -1.30
CA PHE A 11 -0.98 -11.22 -2.45
C PHE A 11 -0.33 -11.80 -3.70
N GLN A 12 -0.83 -11.37 -4.86
CA GLN A 12 -0.29 -11.71 -6.18
C GLN A 12 0.23 -10.47 -6.90
N GLU A 13 1.09 -10.67 -7.89
CA GLU A 13 1.55 -9.59 -8.76
C GLU A 13 0.35 -8.95 -9.47
N GLY A 14 0.30 -7.61 -9.48
CA GLY A 14 -0.83 -6.86 -10.01
C GLY A 14 -1.94 -6.54 -9.00
N ASP A 15 -1.91 -7.10 -7.79
CA ASP A 15 -2.85 -6.71 -6.73
C ASP A 15 -2.60 -5.26 -6.31
N THR A 16 -3.69 -4.50 -6.15
CA THR A 16 -3.66 -3.14 -5.59
C THR A 16 -3.72 -3.21 -4.07
N VAL A 17 -2.81 -2.51 -3.40
CA VAL A 17 -2.62 -2.56 -1.95
C VAL A 17 -2.37 -1.17 -1.35
N HIS A 18 -2.77 -0.98 -0.09
CA HIS A 18 -2.27 0.10 0.77
C HIS A 18 -1.12 -0.38 1.64
N ILE A 19 -0.27 0.56 2.07
CA ILE A 19 0.81 0.31 3.03
C ILE A 19 0.36 0.81 4.41
N SER A 20 0.67 0.07 5.47
CA SER A 20 0.40 0.51 6.84
C SER A 20 1.26 1.72 7.21
N LYS A 21 0.66 2.74 7.80
CA LYS A 21 1.37 3.86 8.41
C LYS A 21 2.15 3.39 9.64
N ALA A 22 3.31 4.01 9.87
CA ALA A 22 4.07 3.80 11.09
C ALA A 22 3.33 4.46 12.25
N LYS A 23 3.03 3.68 13.30
CA LYS A 23 2.30 4.21 14.45
C LYS A 23 3.14 5.15 15.29
N LEU A 24 2.59 6.30 15.69
CA LEU A 24 3.18 7.21 16.66
C LEU A 24 2.62 6.96 18.07
N THR A 25 3.37 7.34 19.09
CA THR A 25 3.03 7.11 20.51
C THR A 25 1.70 7.74 20.94
N PHE A 26 1.23 8.76 20.22
CA PHE A 26 0.01 9.53 20.50
C PHE A 26 -0.88 9.73 19.27
N GLU A 27 -1.11 8.67 18.50
CA GLU A 27 -2.07 8.73 17.39
C GLU A 27 -3.53 8.74 17.87
N LYS A 28 -4.36 9.47 17.13
CA LYS A 28 -5.79 9.54 17.41
C LYS A 28 -6.44 8.28 16.85
N GLY A 29 -7.15 7.53 17.69
CA GLY A 29 -7.75 6.24 17.32
C GLY A 29 -8.80 6.29 16.20
N TYR A 30 -9.25 7.48 15.78
CA TYR A 30 -10.17 7.65 14.65
C TYR A 30 -9.46 7.79 13.29
N GLU A 31 -8.13 7.96 13.27
CA GLU A 31 -7.38 8.09 12.02
C GLU A 31 -7.10 6.73 11.38
N THR A 32 -7.09 6.69 10.04
CA THR A 32 -6.80 5.45 9.30
C THR A 32 -5.34 5.05 9.45
N ASN A 33 -5.09 3.76 9.70
CA ASN A 33 -3.74 3.20 9.85
C ASN A 33 -3.05 2.92 8.51
N TRP A 34 -3.63 3.35 7.39
CA TRP A 34 -3.15 3.07 6.05
C TRP A 34 -2.78 4.35 5.31
N THR A 35 -1.80 4.28 4.41
CA THR A 35 -1.48 5.37 3.48
C THR A 35 -2.66 5.62 2.56
N GLU A 36 -2.89 6.87 2.18
CA GLU A 36 -3.94 7.22 1.20
C GLU A 36 -3.53 6.81 -0.22
N GLU A 37 -2.22 6.73 -0.46
CA GLU A 37 -1.66 6.28 -1.72
C GLU A 37 -1.87 4.78 -1.94
N LEU A 38 -2.16 4.43 -3.20
CA LEU A 38 -2.36 3.08 -3.70
C LEU A 38 -1.11 2.59 -4.41
N PHE A 39 -0.76 1.34 -4.14
CA PHE A 39 0.38 0.69 -4.73
C PHE A 39 -0.04 -0.59 -5.44
N THR A 40 0.78 -1.04 -6.38
CA THR A 40 0.59 -2.32 -7.06
C THR A 40 1.72 -3.26 -6.64
N VAL A 41 1.40 -4.50 -6.29
CA VAL A 41 2.42 -5.52 -6.04
C VAL A 41 3.17 -5.81 -7.33
N SER A 42 4.48 -5.56 -7.34
CA SER A 42 5.35 -5.79 -8.51
C SER A 42 5.99 -7.18 -8.48
N GLU A 43 6.39 -7.65 -7.30
CA GLU A 43 7.08 -8.94 -7.16
C GLU A 43 6.76 -9.59 -5.80
N CYS A 44 6.58 -10.92 -5.80
CA CYS A 44 6.53 -11.72 -4.59
C CYS A 44 7.89 -12.43 -4.34
N VAL A 45 8.66 -11.92 -3.38
CA VAL A 45 9.99 -12.44 -3.06
C VAL A 45 9.86 -13.62 -2.08
N LYS A 46 10.32 -14.79 -2.52
CA LYS A 46 10.28 -16.05 -1.74
C LYS A 46 11.36 -16.09 -0.66
N ARG A 47 11.19 -15.26 0.38
CA ARG A 47 11.95 -15.32 1.64
C ARG A 47 11.11 -16.00 2.73
N ASN A 48 11.74 -16.41 3.83
CA ASN A 48 11.03 -16.82 5.04
C ASN A 48 11.24 -15.77 6.15
N PRO A 49 10.23 -14.97 6.52
CA PRO A 49 8.87 -14.92 5.97
C PRO A 49 8.79 -14.23 4.58
N LEU A 50 7.68 -14.45 3.86
CA LEU A 50 7.44 -13.87 2.53
C LEU A 50 7.43 -12.34 2.57
N VAL A 51 8.05 -11.73 1.57
CA VAL A 51 8.08 -10.28 1.39
C VAL A 51 7.68 -9.88 -0.03
N TYR A 52 7.17 -8.67 -0.17
CA TYR A 52 6.60 -8.16 -1.42
C TYR A 52 7.29 -6.85 -1.81
N ARG A 53 7.51 -6.66 -3.10
CA ARG A 53 7.86 -5.35 -3.68
C ARG A 53 6.60 -4.72 -4.24
N VAL A 54 6.55 -3.40 -4.16
CA VAL A 54 5.40 -2.62 -4.61
C VAL A 54 5.88 -1.44 -5.46
N LYS A 55 5.04 -1.04 -6.39
CA LYS A 55 5.23 0.13 -7.25
C LYS A 55 4.06 1.09 -7.11
N GLY A 56 4.31 2.39 -7.25
CA GLY A 56 3.28 3.42 -7.30
C GLY A 56 2.38 3.31 -8.53
N LEU A 57 1.34 4.15 -8.57
CA LEU A 57 0.39 4.19 -9.69
C LEU A 57 1.06 4.58 -11.01
N LEU A 58 2.11 5.38 -10.97
CA LEU A 58 2.89 5.81 -12.14
C LEU A 58 3.96 4.79 -12.56
N GLY A 59 4.03 3.63 -11.87
CA GLY A 59 5.02 2.60 -12.14
C GLY A 59 6.39 2.84 -11.51
N GLU A 60 6.50 3.80 -10.60
CA GLU A 60 7.70 4.02 -9.79
C GLU A 60 7.89 2.91 -8.76
N ASP A 61 9.03 2.22 -8.76
CA ASP A 61 9.33 1.21 -7.75
C ASP A 61 9.62 1.86 -6.40
N ILE A 62 8.96 1.37 -5.36
CA ILE A 62 9.25 1.80 -4.00
C ILE A 62 10.47 1.06 -3.49
N GLN A 63 11.44 1.81 -2.97
CA GLN A 63 12.62 1.23 -2.36
C GLN A 63 12.24 0.45 -1.09
N GLY A 64 12.62 -0.82 -1.07
CA GLY A 64 12.43 -1.71 0.08
C GLY A 64 11.55 -2.92 -0.24
N THR A 65 11.20 -3.65 0.82
CA THR A 65 10.32 -4.82 0.76
C THR A 65 9.36 -4.80 1.94
N PHE A 66 8.11 -5.18 1.71
CA PHE A 66 7.05 -5.15 2.70
C PHE A 66 6.65 -6.56 3.11
N TYR A 67 6.38 -6.75 4.41
CA TYR A 67 5.74 -7.98 4.88
C TYR A 67 4.24 -7.95 4.56
N ALA A 68 3.62 -9.13 4.48
CA ALA A 68 2.18 -9.25 4.27
C ALA A 68 1.35 -8.45 5.31
N GLN A 69 1.84 -8.34 6.54
CA GLN A 69 1.17 -7.63 7.64
C GLN A 69 1.12 -6.10 7.43
N GLY A 70 2.07 -5.55 6.66
CA GLY A 70 2.11 -4.13 6.34
C GLY A 70 1.34 -3.76 5.08
N LEU A 71 0.67 -4.73 4.45
CA LEU A 71 -0.08 -4.53 3.22
C LEU A 71 -1.55 -4.87 3.41
N GLN A 72 -2.43 -4.07 2.82
CA GLN A 72 -3.87 -4.33 2.78
C GLN A 72 -4.35 -4.35 1.33
N LYS A 73 -5.03 -5.41 0.89
CA LYS A 73 -5.63 -5.47 -0.45
C LYS A 73 -6.76 -4.46 -0.56
N VAL A 74 -6.79 -3.74 -1.68
CA VAL A 74 -7.83 -2.75 -1.98
C VAL A 74 -8.67 -3.26 -3.14
N GLU A 75 -9.99 -3.26 -2.96
CA GLU A 75 -10.92 -3.46 -4.06
C GLU A 75 -11.02 -2.17 -4.88
N LYS A 76 -11.03 -2.30 -6.21
CA LYS A 76 -11.14 -1.16 -7.14
C LYS A 76 -12.56 -0.60 -7.10
N ASN A 77 -12.88 0.15 -6.05
CA ASN A 77 -14.03 1.04 -6.05
C ASN A 77 -13.57 2.39 -6.62
N ASN A 78 -14.31 2.92 -7.60
CA ASN A 78 -13.97 4.14 -8.35
C ASN A 78 -14.05 5.46 -7.53
N HIS A 79 -13.98 5.37 -6.19
CA HIS A 79 -14.11 6.50 -5.28
C HIS A 79 -12.76 6.81 -4.65
N PHE A 80 -12.13 7.89 -5.11
CA PHE A 80 -10.87 8.39 -4.54
C PHE A 80 -11.11 9.73 -3.83
N PRO A 81 -10.61 9.91 -2.59
CA PRO A 81 -10.65 11.21 -1.92
C PRO A 81 -9.79 12.23 -2.67
N ILE A 82 -10.24 13.49 -2.69
CA ILE A 82 -9.50 14.60 -3.31
C ILE A 82 -8.51 15.14 -2.28
N GLU A 83 -7.20 14.99 -2.54
CA GLU A 83 -6.15 15.51 -1.66
C GLU A 83 -6.07 17.05 -1.67
N LYS A 84 -6.01 17.66 -2.86
CA LYS A 84 -5.80 19.11 -3.00
C LYS A 84 -6.34 19.66 -4.30
N ILE A 85 -7.04 20.79 -4.22
CA ILE A 85 -7.44 21.58 -5.40
C ILE A 85 -6.31 22.56 -5.74
N LEU A 86 -5.62 22.33 -6.86
CA LEU A 86 -4.46 23.15 -7.26
C LEU A 86 -4.81 24.55 -7.76
N ARG A 87 -6.03 24.77 -8.27
CA ARG A 87 -6.43 26.07 -8.84
C ARG A 87 -7.91 26.34 -8.67
N LYS A 88 -8.24 27.52 -8.13
CA LYS A 88 -9.61 28.06 -8.06
C LYS A 88 -9.72 29.26 -9.00
N ARG A 89 -10.71 29.27 -9.90
CA ARG A 89 -10.95 30.41 -10.80
C ARG A 89 -11.56 31.57 -10.00
N ILE A 90 -10.89 32.72 -9.96
CA ILE A 90 -11.41 33.96 -9.41
C ILE A 90 -11.93 34.80 -10.59
N LYS A 91 -13.21 35.17 -10.57
CA LYS A 91 -13.81 36.07 -11.56
C LYS A 91 -13.83 37.46 -10.90
N ASN A 92 -12.87 38.32 -11.24
CA ASN A 92 -12.94 39.72 -10.83
C ASN A 92 -14.14 40.37 -11.52
N LYS A 93 -14.95 41.10 -10.75
CA LYS A 93 -16.08 41.89 -11.21
C LYS A 93 -15.61 43.30 -11.55
#